data_AF-A0A1R0XGH1-F1
#
_entry.id   AF-A0A1R0XGH1-F1
#
_cell.length_a   1.000
_cell.length_b   1.000
_cell.length_c   1.000
_cell.angle_alpha   90.00
_cell.angle_beta   90.00
_cell.angle_gamma   90.00
#
_symmetry.space_group_name_H-M   'P 1'
#
loop_
_entity.id
_entity.type
_entity.pdbx_description
1 polymer ?
#
loop_
_entity_poly.entity_id
_entity_poly.type
_entity_poly.pdbx_seq_one_letter_code
_entity_poly.pdbx_strand_id
1 'polypeptide(L)'
;MTKPAEIRVGEWKSYEIAITDWTDADVTEHDFTPISSDENVVKVVRKTQWVSELHAINKGNATLTVNIGEKFEPYVFTVQVVDDYTVIPEPTKPVVIKEPTHEEIMLQDLEDYIEQLQPLGSYEKKAITALNQNRLLNDSTRKTLFLTLNNTVLPNYTKFVSGLKNLKANNVELKEIHTYYLAGAKLQLEGFTIMRDSLKTTKINWSKFNAGEKKKAEGIKQLNKSEMLLDKYAIKYVK
;
A
#
# COMPACT_ATOMS: atom_id res chain seq x y z
N MET A 1 -22.25 -23.26 -9.43
CA MET A 1 -22.13 -23.20 -10.90
C MET A 1 -22.49 -21.79 -11.32
N THR A 2 -21.49 -20.98 -11.68
CA THR A 2 -21.69 -19.67 -12.31
C THR A 2 -22.41 -19.90 -13.64
N LYS A 3 -23.53 -19.22 -13.86
CA LYS A 3 -24.29 -19.33 -15.12
C LYS A 3 -23.39 -18.88 -16.28
N PRO A 4 -23.38 -19.58 -17.43
CA PRO A 4 -22.57 -19.17 -18.58
C PRO A 4 -22.95 -17.77 -19.05
N ALA A 5 -21.95 -16.99 -19.46
CA ALA A 5 -22.17 -15.67 -20.03
C ALA A 5 -22.71 -15.83 -21.46
N GLU A 6 -23.91 -15.33 -21.74
CA GLU A 6 -24.46 -15.27 -23.10
C GLU A 6 -23.89 -14.06 -23.86
N ILE A 7 -23.53 -14.26 -25.13
CA ILE A 7 -23.08 -13.23 -26.08
C ILE A 7 -23.77 -13.51 -27.42
N ARG A 8 -24.22 -12.49 -28.16
CA ARG A 8 -24.83 -12.68 -29.48
C ARG A 8 -23.78 -12.88 -30.56
N VAL A 9 -24.11 -13.66 -31.59
CA VAL A 9 -23.28 -13.77 -32.80
C VAL A 9 -22.99 -12.36 -33.37
N GLY A 10 -21.71 -12.06 -33.60
CA GLY A 10 -21.22 -10.76 -34.09
C GLY A 10 -21.01 -9.69 -33.00
N GLU A 11 -21.39 -9.95 -31.75
CA GLU A 11 -21.24 -9.01 -30.64
C GLU A 11 -19.79 -8.99 -30.12
N TRP A 12 -19.36 -7.82 -29.66
CA TRP A 12 -18.10 -7.59 -28.96
C TRP A 12 -18.39 -7.31 -27.48
N LYS A 13 -17.67 -7.97 -26.58
CA LYS A 13 -17.83 -7.80 -25.13
C LYS A 13 -16.49 -7.63 -24.45
N SER A 14 -16.36 -6.58 -23.63
CA SER A 14 -15.18 -6.41 -22.79
C SER A 14 -15.18 -7.41 -21.64
N TYR A 15 -14.02 -8.02 -21.39
CA TYR A 15 -13.74 -8.91 -20.28
C TYR A 15 -12.52 -8.37 -19.53
N GLU A 16 -12.69 -8.06 -18.26
CA GLU A 16 -11.64 -7.56 -17.38
C GLU A 16 -11.40 -8.55 -16.25
N ILE A 17 -10.12 -8.81 -15.96
CA ILE A 17 -9.67 -9.66 -14.87
C ILE A 17 -8.58 -8.93 -14.09
N ALA A 18 -8.86 -8.69 -12.81
CA ALA A 18 -7.90 -8.21 -11.84
C ALA A 18 -7.59 -9.34 -10.86
N ILE A 19 -6.31 -9.63 -10.66
CA ILE A 19 -5.83 -10.61 -9.70
C ILE A 19 -4.95 -9.87 -8.71
N THR A 20 -5.29 -9.96 -7.43
CA THR A 20 -4.48 -9.42 -6.35
C THR A 20 -3.74 -10.54 -5.63
N ASP A 21 -2.57 -10.23 -5.10
CA ASP A 21 -1.86 -11.13 -4.20
C ASP A 21 -2.39 -11.01 -2.76
N TRP A 22 -1.76 -11.73 -1.80
CA TRP A 22 -2.15 -11.70 -0.39
C TRP A 22 -1.92 -10.35 0.31
N THR A 23 -1.30 -9.38 -0.38
CA THR A 23 -1.13 -7.98 0.04
C THR A 23 -2.11 -7.04 -0.66
N ASP A 24 -3.10 -7.58 -1.37
CA ASP A 24 -4.05 -6.85 -2.20
C ASP A 24 -3.41 -6.05 -3.37
N ALA A 25 -2.14 -6.31 -3.66
CA ALA A 25 -1.44 -5.69 -4.78
C ALA A 25 -1.79 -6.40 -6.10
N ASP A 26 -2.04 -5.62 -7.14
CA ASP A 26 -2.26 -6.14 -8.50
C ASP A 26 -1.07 -7.00 -8.96
N VAL A 27 -1.35 -8.22 -9.38
CA VAL A 27 -0.35 -9.13 -9.95
C VAL A 27 -0.04 -8.69 -11.38
N THR A 28 0.90 -7.76 -11.56
CA THR A 28 1.17 -7.16 -12.88
C THR A 28 2.09 -7.97 -13.80
N GLU A 29 2.68 -9.06 -13.30
CA GLU A 29 3.76 -9.79 -13.97
C GLU A 29 3.27 -10.84 -14.99
N HIS A 30 1.95 -11.05 -15.07
CA HIS A 30 1.35 -12.08 -15.93
C HIS A 30 0.36 -11.48 -16.92
N ASP A 31 0.25 -12.15 -18.08
CA ASP A 31 -0.79 -11.86 -19.07
C ASP A 31 -2.02 -12.71 -18.76
N PHE A 32 -3.11 -12.05 -18.40
CA PHE A 32 -4.36 -12.72 -18.06
C PHE A 32 -5.33 -12.78 -19.24
N THR A 33 -4.83 -12.59 -20.46
CA THR A 33 -5.62 -12.79 -21.68
C THR A 33 -6.19 -14.22 -21.70
N PRO A 34 -7.52 -14.41 -21.71
CA PRO A 34 -8.10 -15.74 -21.76
C PRO A 34 -7.79 -16.43 -23.09
N ILE A 35 -7.62 -17.75 -23.03
CA ILE A 35 -7.47 -18.61 -24.20
C ILE A 35 -8.81 -19.28 -24.47
N SER A 36 -9.31 -19.14 -25.70
CA SER A 36 -10.55 -19.80 -26.12
C SER A 36 -10.31 -21.25 -26.51
N SER A 37 -11.17 -22.16 -26.06
CA SER A 37 -11.19 -23.55 -26.51
C SER A 37 -11.64 -23.69 -27.97
N ASP A 38 -12.36 -22.69 -28.49
CA ASP A 38 -12.83 -22.66 -29.88
C ASP A 38 -12.92 -21.23 -30.41
N GLU A 39 -11.88 -20.82 -31.15
CA GLU A 39 -11.82 -19.50 -31.80
C GLU A 39 -12.81 -19.33 -32.97
N ASN A 40 -13.47 -20.40 -33.42
CA ASN A 40 -14.57 -20.29 -34.37
C ASN A 40 -15.88 -19.91 -33.68
N VAL A 41 -15.95 -20.02 -32.35
CA VAL A 41 -17.12 -19.62 -31.54
C VAL A 41 -16.86 -18.28 -30.88
N VAL A 42 -15.74 -18.12 -30.16
CA VAL A 42 -15.33 -16.84 -29.55
C VAL A 42 -13.85 -16.59 -29.81
N LYS A 43 -13.53 -15.45 -30.44
CA LYS A 43 -12.16 -14.93 -30.52
C LYS A 43 -11.88 -13.99 -29.36
N VAL A 44 -10.68 -14.11 -28.81
CA VAL A 44 -10.20 -13.21 -27.75
C VAL A 44 -9.18 -12.25 -28.35
N VAL A 45 -9.39 -10.96 -28.17
CA VAL A 45 -8.49 -9.89 -28.61
C VAL A 45 -7.93 -9.20 -27.38
N ARG A 46 -6.63 -9.31 -27.17
CA ARG A 46 -5.94 -8.60 -26.09
C ARG A 46 -6.02 -7.08 -26.30
N LYS A 47 -6.37 -6.34 -25.24
CA LYS A 47 -6.26 -4.87 -25.20
C LYS A 47 -5.18 -4.40 -24.23
N THR A 48 -5.22 -4.93 -23.02
CA THR A 48 -4.19 -4.72 -21.99
C THR A 48 -3.79 -6.08 -21.40
N GLN A 49 -3.06 -6.13 -20.30
CA GLN A 49 -2.77 -7.39 -19.60
C GLN A 49 -3.95 -7.88 -18.72
N TRP A 50 -4.95 -7.02 -18.49
CA TRP A 50 -6.13 -7.28 -17.65
C TRP A 50 -7.42 -7.28 -18.46
N VAL A 51 -7.41 -6.63 -19.62
CA VAL A 51 -8.60 -6.40 -20.44
C VAL A 51 -8.44 -7.11 -21.78
N SER A 52 -9.43 -7.92 -22.10
CA SER A 52 -9.60 -8.60 -23.39
C SER A 52 -10.97 -8.30 -23.95
N GLU A 53 -11.07 -8.21 -25.27
CA GLU A 53 -12.35 -8.18 -25.98
C GLU A 53 -12.70 -9.57 -26.50
N LEU A 54 -13.92 -10.01 -26.23
CA LEU A 54 -14.49 -11.24 -26.75
C LEU A 54 -15.34 -10.92 -27.97
N HIS A 55 -14.96 -11.47 -29.13
CA HIS A 55 -15.74 -11.36 -30.36
C HIS A 55 -16.44 -12.69 -30.63
N ALA A 56 -17.77 -12.69 -30.53
CA ALA A 56 -18.59 -13.86 -30.82
C ALA A 56 -18.70 -14.08 -32.34
N ILE A 57 -18.16 -15.20 -32.81
CA ILE A 57 -18.05 -15.48 -34.26
C ILE A 57 -19.21 -16.35 -34.74
N ASN A 58 -19.42 -17.51 -34.10
CA ASN A 58 -20.50 -18.44 -34.44
C ASN A 58 -21.19 -18.94 -33.18
N LYS A 59 -22.44 -19.35 -33.34
CA LYS A 59 -23.22 -20.01 -32.29
C LYS A 59 -22.51 -21.25 -31.76
N GLY A 60 -22.47 -21.39 -30.44
CA GLY A 60 -21.82 -22.52 -29.79
C GLY A 60 -21.47 -22.22 -28.33
N ASN A 61 -20.69 -23.12 -27.72
CA ASN A 61 -20.10 -22.88 -26.41
C ASN A 61 -18.59 -22.87 -26.56
N ALA A 62 -17.94 -21.87 -26.00
CA ALA A 62 -16.49 -21.82 -25.86
C ALA A 62 -16.13 -21.75 -24.38
N THR A 63 -15.14 -22.52 -23.98
CA THR A 63 -14.52 -22.42 -22.66
C THR A 63 -13.35 -21.47 -22.76
N LEU A 64 -13.33 -20.45 -21.91
CA LEU A 64 -12.23 -19.51 -21.78
C LEU A 64 -11.40 -19.88 -20.55
N THR A 65 -10.10 -20.03 -20.76
CA THR A 65 -9.12 -20.41 -19.73
C THR A 65 -8.14 -19.27 -19.51
N VAL A 66 -8.04 -18.81 -18.27
CA VAL A 66 -7.04 -17.81 -17.85
C VAL A 66 -5.97 -18.51 -17.02
N ASN A 67 -4.72 -18.42 -17.49
CA ASN A 67 -3.58 -18.91 -16.74
C ASN A 67 -3.19 -17.88 -15.68
N ILE A 68 -3.25 -18.27 -14.40
CA ILE A 68 -3.02 -17.37 -13.26
C ILE A 68 -1.68 -17.64 -12.54
N GLY A 69 -0.74 -18.30 -13.25
CA GLY A 69 0.62 -18.62 -12.79
C GLY A 69 0.85 -20.13 -12.59
N GLU A 70 2.11 -20.57 -12.67
CA GLU A 70 2.51 -22.00 -12.67
C GLU A 70 2.10 -22.79 -11.41
N LYS A 71 1.73 -22.10 -10.32
CA LYS A 71 1.41 -22.71 -9.02
C LYS A 71 -0.08 -22.79 -8.73
N PHE A 72 -0.92 -22.32 -9.66
CA PHE A 72 -2.36 -22.18 -9.46
C PHE A 72 -3.11 -22.87 -10.60
N GLU A 73 -4.25 -23.46 -10.26
CA GLU A 73 -5.15 -23.99 -11.27
C GLU A 73 -5.69 -22.85 -12.14
N PRO A 74 -5.71 -22.99 -13.48
CA PRO A 74 -6.26 -21.98 -14.36
C PRO A 74 -7.71 -21.65 -14.00
N TYR A 75 -8.08 -20.38 -14.12
CA TYR A 75 -9.47 -19.97 -13.99
C TYR A 75 -10.20 -20.28 -15.29
N VAL A 76 -11.32 -21.02 -15.20
CA VAL A 76 -12.05 -21.50 -16.36
C VAL A 76 -13.51 -21.07 -16.28
N PHE A 77 -14.04 -20.52 -17.38
CA PHE A 77 -15.46 -20.17 -17.50
C PHE A 77 -15.99 -20.44 -18.90
N THR A 78 -17.30 -20.64 -19.02
CA THR A 78 -17.96 -20.94 -20.29
C THR A 78 -18.73 -19.73 -20.81
N VAL A 79 -18.50 -19.41 -22.08
CA VAL A 79 -19.26 -18.44 -22.86
C VAL A 79 -20.16 -19.18 -23.82
N GLN A 80 -21.44 -18.82 -23.82
CA GLN A 80 -22.42 -19.33 -24.75
C GLN A 80 -22.72 -18.26 -25.81
N VAL A 81 -22.42 -18.58 -27.07
CA VAL A 81 -22.78 -17.72 -28.20
C VAL A 81 -24.12 -18.15 -28.76
N VAL A 82 -25.05 -17.21 -28.83
CA VAL A 82 -26.45 -17.42 -29.24
C VAL A 82 -26.82 -16.53 -30.41
N ASP A 83 -27.76 -16.96 -31.26
CA ASP A 83 -28.26 -16.13 -32.37
C ASP A 83 -29.10 -14.96 -31.84
N ASP A 84 -29.94 -15.27 -30.86
CA ASP A 84 -30.73 -14.33 -30.08
C ASP A 84 -30.65 -14.75 -28.61
N TYR A 85 -30.71 -13.80 -27.68
CA TYR A 85 -30.69 -14.13 -26.25
C TYR A 85 -31.89 -15.03 -25.90
N THR A 86 -31.63 -16.18 -25.30
CA THR A 86 -32.68 -17.13 -24.87
C THR A 86 -33.42 -16.64 -23.62
N VAL A 87 -32.74 -15.77 -22.87
CA VAL A 87 -33.28 -14.93 -21.83
C VAL A 87 -33.13 -13.52 -22.37
N ILE A 88 -34.22 -12.81 -22.69
CA ILE A 88 -34.14 -11.33 -22.80
C ILE A 88 -33.42 -10.92 -21.53
N PRO A 89 -32.20 -10.34 -21.59
CA PRO A 89 -31.61 -9.87 -20.37
C PRO A 89 -32.67 -8.94 -19.80
N GLU A 90 -33.21 -9.24 -18.60
CA GLU A 90 -33.65 -8.14 -17.74
C GLU A 90 -32.59 -7.09 -17.96
N PRO A 91 -32.94 -5.87 -18.43
CA PRO A 91 -31.95 -4.88 -18.85
C PRO A 91 -30.92 -4.97 -17.76
N THR A 92 -29.74 -5.55 -18.06
CA THR A 92 -28.79 -5.87 -17.00
C THR A 92 -28.61 -4.51 -16.44
N LYS A 93 -29.16 -4.24 -15.23
CA LYS A 93 -29.07 -2.92 -14.62
C LYS A 93 -27.64 -2.59 -14.91
N PRO A 94 -27.36 -1.58 -15.79
CA PRO A 94 -26.03 -1.44 -16.37
C PRO A 94 -25.13 -1.65 -15.19
N VAL A 95 -24.24 -2.66 -15.20
CA VAL A 95 -23.45 -2.94 -13.99
C VAL A 95 -22.86 -1.61 -13.67
N VAL A 96 -23.44 -0.94 -12.67
CA VAL A 96 -23.07 0.41 -12.33
C VAL A 96 -21.84 0.04 -11.55
N ILE A 97 -20.71 -0.04 -12.26
CA ILE A 97 -19.43 0.17 -11.65
C ILE A 97 -19.64 1.57 -11.08
N LYS A 98 -20.05 1.60 -9.81
CA LYS A 98 -20.17 2.84 -9.09
C LYS A 98 -18.73 3.29 -9.06
N GLU A 99 -18.41 4.27 -9.93
CA GLU A 99 -17.12 4.92 -9.86
C GLU A 99 -16.91 5.25 -8.39
N PRO A 100 -15.78 4.80 -7.80
CA PRO A 100 -15.57 5.00 -6.39
C PRO A 100 -15.75 6.49 -6.12
N THR A 101 -16.56 6.83 -5.12
CA THR A 101 -16.79 8.23 -4.80
C THR A 101 -15.45 8.86 -4.41
N HIS A 102 -15.39 10.19 -4.47
CA HIS A 102 -14.19 10.89 -4.02
C HIS A 102 -13.78 10.45 -2.60
N GLU A 103 -14.74 10.26 -1.70
CA GLU A 103 -14.50 9.75 -0.34
C GLU A 103 -13.95 8.32 -0.33
N GLU A 104 -14.49 7.41 -1.15
CA GLU A 104 -14.01 6.03 -1.27
C GLU A 104 -12.54 6.00 -1.77
N ILE A 105 -12.19 6.84 -2.75
CA ILE A 105 -10.79 6.98 -3.24
C ILE A 105 -9.88 7.54 -2.14
N MET A 106 -10.34 8.55 -1.40
CA MET A 106 -9.52 9.16 -0.33
C MET A 106 -9.29 8.21 0.85
N LEU A 107 -10.25 7.33 1.15
CA LEU A 107 -10.08 6.27 2.15
C LEU A 107 -9.11 5.19 1.69
N GLN A 108 -9.21 4.74 0.43
CA GLN A 108 -8.26 3.78 -0.13
C GLN A 108 -6.82 4.33 -0.09
N ASP A 109 -6.62 5.59 -0.50
CA ASP A 109 -5.33 6.25 -0.42
C ASP A 109 -4.74 6.29 1.01
N LEU A 110 -5.60 6.38 2.03
CA LEU A 110 -5.20 6.37 3.43
C LEU A 110 -4.83 4.96 3.89
N GLU A 111 -5.61 3.94 3.49
CA GLU A 111 -5.31 2.53 3.77
C GLU A 111 -3.95 2.15 3.17
N ASP A 112 -3.74 2.42 1.88
CA ASP A 112 -2.47 2.20 1.18
C ASP A 112 -1.30 2.91 1.90
N TYR A 113 -1.51 4.12 2.39
CA TYR A 113 -0.48 4.87 3.12
C TYR A 113 -0.17 4.25 4.49
N ILE A 114 -1.18 3.78 5.23
CA ILE A 114 -1.03 3.13 6.53
C ILE A 114 -0.35 1.76 6.37
N GLU A 115 -0.71 0.99 5.35
CA GLU A 115 -0.10 -0.31 5.07
C GLU A 115 1.39 -0.21 4.79
N GLN A 116 1.81 0.79 4.01
CA GLN A 116 3.22 1.07 3.80
C GLN A 116 3.95 1.49 5.10
N LEU A 117 3.26 2.11 6.05
CA LEU A 117 3.82 2.49 7.36
C LEU A 117 3.99 1.32 8.33
N GLN A 118 3.08 0.33 8.31
CA GLN A 118 3.09 -0.82 9.21
C GLN A 118 4.46 -1.53 9.35
N PRO A 119 5.15 -1.94 8.25
CA PRO A 119 6.42 -2.64 8.37
C PRO A 119 7.53 -1.76 8.99
N LEU A 120 7.42 -0.44 8.88
CA LEU A 120 8.39 0.51 9.43
C LEU A 120 8.27 0.67 10.95
N GLY A 121 7.07 0.50 11.51
CA GLY A 121 6.80 0.69 12.94
C GLY A 121 7.65 -0.19 13.85
N SER A 122 8.08 -1.36 13.36
CA SER A 122 8.97 -2.26 14.11
C SER A 122 10.34 -1.64 14.42
N TYR A 123 10.87 -0.80 13.52
CA TYR A 123 12.15 -0.13 13.70
C TYR A 123 12.05 1.00 14.72
N GLU A 124 11.03 1.84 14.61
CA GLU A 124 10.78 2.92 15.58
C GLU A 124 10.55 2.33 16.97
N LYS A 125 9.66 1.34 17.10
CA LYS A 125 9.38 0.66 18.37
C LYS A 125 10.66 0.15 19.04
N LYS A 126 11.53 -0.55 18.30
CA LYS A 126 12.82 -1.03 18.83
C LYS A 126 13.69 0.11 19.35
N ALA A 127 13.80 1.20 18.60
CA ALA A 127 14.59 2.36 19.00
C ALA A 127 14.03 3.03 20.27
N ILE A 128 12.73 3.32 20.30
CA ILE A 128 12.07 4.00 21.41
C ILE A 128 12.02 3.12 22.67
N THR A 129 11.71 1.83 22.53
CA THR A 129 11.75 0.89 23.67
C THR A 129 13.15 0.82 24.29
N ALA A 130 14.20 0.68 23.49
CA ALA A 130 15.56 0.62 24.00
C ALA A 130 15.98 1.91 24.71
N LEU A 131 15.59 3.06 24.16
CA LEU A 131 15.84 4.36 24.79
C LEU A 131 15.11 4.49 26.14
N ASN A 132 13.83 4.15 26.19
CA ASN A 132 13.01 4.24 27.39
C ASN A 132 13.53 3.35 28.53
N GLN A 133 14.02 2.16 28.21
CA GLN A 133 14.64 1.24 29.17
C GLN A 133 15.95 1.80 29.77
N ASN A 134 16.63 2.72 29.07
CA ASN A 134 17.95 3.24 29.46
C ASN A 134 17.93 4.76 29.69
N ARG A 135 16.78 5.34 30.01
CA ARG A 135 16.58 6.81 30.08
C ARG A 135 17.34 7.52 31.21
N LEU A 136 17.74 6.79 32.26
CA LEU A 136 18.48 7.38 33.37
C LEU A 136 19.89 7.78 32.92
N LEU A 137 20.21 9.07 32.98
CA LEU A 137 21.52 9.59 32.64
C LEU A 137 22.23 10.20 33.86
N ASN A 138 23.35 9.59 34.22
CA ASN A 138 24.36 10.11 35.13
C ASN A 138 25.73 9.52 34.73
N ASP A 139 26.79 9.82 35.48
CA ASP A 139 28.15 9.37 35.12
C ASP A 139 28.29 7.83 35.07
N SER A 140 27.57 7.08 35.90
CA SER A 140 27.64 5.61 35.92
C SER A 140 26.82 4.97 34.79
N THR A 141 25.71 5.58 34.37
CA THR A 141 24.85 5.07 33.29
C THR A 141 25.18 5.64 31.91
N ARG A 142 26.03 6.67 31.81
CA ARG A 142 26.45 7.31 30.56
C ARG A 142 26.88 6.30 29.49
N LYS A 143 27.76 5.35 29.85
CA LYS A 143 28.29 4.36 28.90
C LYS A 143 27.16 3.48 28.34
N THR A 144 26.22 3.08 29.20
CA THR A 144 25.05 2.29 28.81
C THR A 144 24.19 3.07 27.82
N LEU A 145 23.83 4.32 28.12
CA LEU A 145 23.03 5.13 27.20
C LEU A 145 23.76 5.40 25.87
N PHE A 146 25.07 5.64 25.90
CA PHE A 146 25.88 5.77 24.69
C PHE A 146 25.79 4.53 23.80
N LEU A 147 25.98 3.34 24.38
CA LEU A 147 25.91 2.08 23.65
C LEU A 147 24.49 1.81 23.13
N THR A 148 23.46 2.08 23.93
CA THR A 148 22.06 1.99 23.51
C THR A 148 21.77 2.88 22.31
N LEU A 149 22.20 4.15 22.36
CA LEU A 149 22.02 5.07 21.25
C LEU A 149 22.78 4.62 19.99
N ASN A 150 24.04 4.21 20.15
CA ASN A 150 24.91 3.86 19.04
C ASN A 150 24.53 2.55 18.36
N ASN A 151 24.20 1.52 19.13
CA ASN A 151 24.05 0.15 18.63
C ASN A 151 22.58 -0.20 18.35
N THR A 152 21.63 0.47 19.01
CA THR A 152 20.21 0.12 18.89
C THR A 152 19.37 1.27 18.36
N VAL A 153 19.38 2.43 19.01
CA VAL A 153 18.48 3.54 18.63
C VAL A 153 18.81 4.05 17.24
N LEU A 154 20.05 4.46 16.99
CA LEU A 154 20.41 5.10 15.72
C LEU A 154 20.28 4.16 14.51
N PRO A 155 20.74 2.90 14.54
CA PRO A 155 20.57 2.01 13.39
C PRO A 155 19.10 1.74 13.06
N ASN A 156 18.26 1.49 14.06
CA ASN A 156 16.83 1.24 13.84
C ASN A 156 16.10 2.52 13.41
N TYR A 157 16.32 3.63 14.10
CA TYR A 157 15.65 4.88 13.78
C TYR A 157 16.11 5.47 12.42
N THR A 158 17.35 5.20 11.99
CA THR A 158 17.81 5.52 10.63
C THR A 158 17.07 4.71 9.58
N LYS A 159 16.84 3.40 9.81
CA LYS A 159 16.02 2.57 8.91
C LYS A 159 14.59 3.07 8.85
N PHE A 160 14.01 3.45 9.99
CA PHE A 160 12.68 4.05 10.05
C PHE A 160 12.58 5.31 9.18
N VAL A 161 13.44 6.31 9.43
CA VAL A 161 13.46 7.56 8.64
C VAL A 161 13.74 7.30 7.15
N SER A 162 14.58 6.33 6.82
CA SER A 162 14.86 5.98 5.42
C SER A 162 13.67 5.32 4.75
N GLY A 163 12.94 4.44 5.45
CA GLY A 163 11.69 3.88 4.98
C GLY A 163 10.63 4.97 4.75
N LEU A 164 10.51 5.92 5.70
CA LEU A 164 9.58 7.04 5.55
C LEU A 164 9.84 7.84 4.26
N LYS A 165 11.10 8.09 3.89
CA LYS A 165 11.43 8.83 2.64
C LYS A 165 10.92 8.16 1.36
N ASN A 166 10.70 6.85 1.38
CA ASN A 166 10.30 6.07 0.22
C ASN A 166 8.79 5.81 0.16
N LEU A 167 8.03 6.28 1.17
CA LEU A 167 6.58 6.15 1.19
C LEU A 167 5.95 6.95 0.07
N LYS A 168 4.92 6.38 -0.54
CA LYS A 168 4.07 7.07 -1.50
C LYS A 168 2.82 7.58 -0.78
N ALA A 169 2.58 8.88 -0.91
CA ALA A 169 1.32 9.51 -0.54
C ALA A 169 0.59 9.91 -1.83
N ASN A 170 -0.57 9.29 -2.08
CA ASN A 170 -1.22 9.32 -3.39
C ASN A 170 -2.00 10.62 -3.65
N ASN A 171 -2.44 11.33 -2.60
CA ASN A 171 -3.12 12.62 -2.71
C ASN A 171 -2.39 13.78 -1.99
N VAL A 172 -2.86 15.00 -2.24
CA VAL A 172 -2.23 16.24 -1.75
C VAL A 172 -2.29 16.37 -0.22
N GLU A 173 -3.40 15.97 0.40
CA GLU A 173 -3.57 16.07 1.86
C GLU A 173 -2.65 15.07 2.59
N LEU A 174 -2.55 13.83 2.10
CA LEU A 174 -1.61 12.84 2.62
C LEU A 174 -0.15 13.24 2.39
N LYS A 175 0.18 13.91 1.26
CA LYS A 175 1.53 14.45 1.03
C LYS A 175 1.90 15.53 2.06
N GLU A 176 0.94 16.39 2.43
CA GLU A 176 1.15 17.38 3.47
C GLU A 176 1.38 16.70 4.84
N ILE A 177 0.52 15.75 5.21
CA ILE A 177 0.67 14.95 6.44
C ILE A 177 2.05 14.28 6.48
N HIS A 178 2.41 13.58 5.41
CA HIS A 178 3.69 12.89 5.29
C HIS A 178 4.89 13.83 5.42
N THR A 179 4.79 15.06 4.89
CA THR A 179 5.83 16.07 5.02
C THR A 179 6.12 16.41 6.48
N TYR A 180 5.07 16.61 7.29
CA TYR A 180 5.21 16.84 8.73
C TYR A 180 5.77 15.61 9.46
N TYR A 181 5.29 14.41 9.12
CA TYR A 181 5.77 13.17 9.71
C TYR A 181 7.28 12.99 9.46
N LEU A 182 7.70 13.06 8.20
CA LEU A 182 9.09 12.89 7.80
C LEU A 182 10.00 13.97 8.41
N ALA A 183 9.53 15.23 8.47
CA ALA A 183 10.26 16.31 9.12
C ALA A 183 10.46 16.04 10.62
N GLY A 184 9.42 15.58 11.31
CA GLY A 184 9.48 15.22 12.73
C GLY A 184 10.47 14.09 13.00
N ALA A 185 10.38 13.02 12.22
CA ALA A 185 11.29 11.88 12.35
C ALA A 185 12.75 12.27 12.05
N LYS A 186 13.01 13.09 11.03
CA LYS A 186 14.37 13.60 10.75
C LYS A 186 14.96 14.38 11.92
N LEU A 187 14.17 15.25 12.55
CA LEU A 187 14.59 16.03 13.73
C LEU A 187 14.88 15.14 14.94
N GLN A 188 14.06 14.10 15.18
CA GLN A 188 14.34 13.13 16.24
C GLN A 188 15.64 12.35 15.97
N LEU A 189 15.89 11.93 14.73
CA LEU A 189 17.14 11.25 14.34
C LEU A 189 18.37 12.13 14.56
N GLU A 190 18.29 13.41 14.19
CA GLU A 190 19.32 14.41 14.48
C GLU A 190 19.54 14.55 15.99
N GLY A 191 18.46 14.65 16.77
CA GLY A 191 18.51 14.71 18.22
C GLY A 191 19.22 13.50 18.84
N PHE A 192 18.88 12.28 18.43
CA PHE A 192 19.56 11.04 18.88
C PHE A 192 21.04 11.04 18.53
N THR A 193 21.40 11.55 17.36
CA THR A 193 22.79 11.67 16.88
C THR A 193 23.60 12.61 17.78
N ILE A 194 23.03 13.77 18.09
CA ILE A 194 23.63 14.77 18.98
C ILE A 194 23.76 14.23 20.40
N MET A 195 22.71 13.57 20.93
CA MET A 195 22.72 12.94 22.25
C MET A 195 23.83 11.88 22.33
N ARG A 196 23.93 10.95 21.36
CA ARG A 196 25.02 9.94 21.34
C ARG A 196 26.38 10.62 21.43
N ASP A 197 26.58 11.65 20.62
CA ASP A 197 27.88 12.34 20.57
C ASP A 197 28.24 13.05 21.88
N SER A 198 27.24 13.55 22.62
CA SER A 198 27.44 14.16 23.93
C SER A 198 27.97 13.19 25.00
N LEU A 199 27.86 11.88 24.73
CA LEU A 199 28.23 10.80 25.64
C LEU A 199 29.50 10.05 25.19
N LYS A 200 30.17 10.46 24.10
CA LYS A 200 31.35 9.76 23.54
C LYS A 200 32.54 9.72 24.51
N THR A 201 32.72 10.78 25.29
CA THR A 201 33.84 10.92 26.23
C THR A 201 33.51 10.36 27.61
N THR A 202 34.50 10.34 28.51
CA THR A 202 34.31 9.91 29.91
C THR A 202 33.37 10.81 30.70
N LYS A 203 33.26 12.10 30.33
CA LYS A 203 32.32 13.07 30.89
C LYS A 203 31.15 13.31 29.94
N ILE A 204 29.98 13.59 30.51
CA ILE A 204 28.78 14.00 29.77
C ILE A 204 28.92 15.47 29.32
N ASN A 205 28.73 15.73 28.03
CA ASN A 205 28.57 17.10 27.52
C ASN A 205 27.09 17.52 27.62
N TRP A 206 26.69 18.08 28.78
CA TRP A 206 25.31 18.47 29.04
C TRP A 206 24.75 19.50 28.07
N SER A 207 25.57 20.46 27.62
CA SER A 207 25.16 21.45 26.62
C SER A 207 24.73 20.77 25.32
N LYS A 208 25.55 19.83 24.82
CA LYS A 208 25.26 19.07 23.62
C LYS A 208 24.08 18.11 23.82
N PHE A 209 24.00 17.44 24.97
CA PHE A 209 22.87 16.56 25.29
C PHE A 209 21.54 17.34 25.26
N ASN A 210 21.49 18.50 25.92
CA ASN A 210 20.32 19.37 25.94
C ASN A 210 19.96 19.91 24.55
N ALA A 211 20.94 20.16 23.68
CA ALA A 211 20.67 20.51 22.28
C ALA A 211 19.98 19.35 21.53
N GLY A 212 20.40 18.11 21.78
CA GLY A 212 19.75 16.92 21.22
C GLY A 212 18.30 16.74 21.72
N GLU A 213 18.05 16.97 23.00
CA GLU A 213 16.68 16.97 23.55
C GLU A 213 15.79 18.05 22.95
N LYS A 214 16.32 19.27 22.74
CA LYS A 214 15.61 20.34 22.02
C LYS A 214 15.22 19.92 20.60
N LYS A 215 16.14 19.29 19.86
CA LYS A 215 15.86 18.76 18.51
C LYS A 215 14.77 17.69 18.51
N LYS A 216 14.79 16.77 19.46
CA LYS A 216 13.70 15.80 19.63
C LYS A 216 12.36 16.48 19.93
N ALA A 217 12.35 17.49 20.80
CA ALA A 217 11.14 18.24 21.13
C ALA A 217 10.58 19.01 19.92
N GLU A 218 11.44 19.59 19.08
CA GLU A 218 11.04 20.17 17.79
C GLU A 218 10.43 19.10 16.87
N GLY A 219 11.04 17.91 16.82
CA GLY A 219 10.51 16.77 16.07
C GLY A 219 9.11 16.36 16.54
N ILE A 220 8.89 16.26 17.86
CA ILE A 220 7.58 15.93 18.45
C ILE A 220 6.51 16.93 18.01
N LYS A 221 6.82 18.23 17.92
CA LYS A 221 5.84 19.23 17.43
C LYS A 221 5.36 18.93 16.00
N GLN A 222 6.27 18.48 15.12
CA GLN A 222 5.93 18.11 13.75
C GLN A 222 5.12 16.80 13.72
N LEU A 223 5.49 15.81 14.54
CA LEU A 223 4.75 14.55 14.66
C LEU A 223 3.32 14.78 15.14
N ASN A 224 3.12 15.57 16.20
CA ASN A 224 1.79 15.92 16.70
C ASN A 224 0.96 16.67 15.65
N LYS A 225 1.61 17.53 14.84
CA LYS A 225 0.95 18.22 13.73
C LYS A 225 0.49 17.22 12.66
N SER A 226 1.34 16.26 12.31
CA SER A 226 1.02 15.17 11.38
C SER A 226 -0.14 14.33 11.88
N GLU A 227 -0.10 13.89 13.14
CA GLU A 227 -1.14 13.08 13.79
C GLU A 227 -2.50 13.80 13.77
N MET A 228 -2.54 15.06 14.22
CA MET A 228 -3.77 15.86 14.18
C MET A 228 -4.33 16.03 12.76
N LEU A 229 -3.47 16.19 11.75
CA LEU A 229 -3.92 16.29 10.35
C LEU A 229 -4.44 14.95 9.82
N LEU A 230 -3.80 13.85 10.20
CA LEU A 230 -4.25 12.50 9.85
C LEU A 230 -5.60 12.16 10.48
N ASP A 231 -5.82 12.51 11.75
CA ASP A 231 -7.11 12.36 12.42
C ASP A 231 -8.21 13.15 11.70
N LYS A 232 -7.92 14.40 11.32
CA LYS A 232 -8.86 15.24 10.55
C LYS A 232 -9.16 14.65 9.18
N TYR A 233 -8.15 14.10 8.51
CA TYR A 233 -8.31 13.43 7.22
C TYR A 233 -9.23 12.22 7.37
N ALA A 234 -8.97 11.33 8.34
CA ALA A 234 -9.81 10.16 8.59
C ALA A 234 -11.26 10.56 8.90
N ILE A 235 -11.49 11.53 9.80
CA ILE A 235 -12.84 12.01 10.14
C ILE A 235 -13.57 12.61 8.93
N LYS A 236 -12.84 13.29 8.04
CA LYS A 236 -13.43 13.95 6.86
C LYS A 236 -14.01 12.95 5.86
N TYR A 237 -13.38 11.77 5.74
CA TYR A 237 -13.69 10.81 4.68
C TYR A 237 -14.36 9.53 5.16
N VAL A 238 -14.27 9.17 6.45
CA VAL A 238 -15.07 8.12 7.08
C VAL A 238 -16.47 8.69 7.35
N LYS A 239 -17.43 8.43 6.44
CA LYS A 239 -18.85 8.72 6.64
C LYS A 239 -19.67 7.44 6.69
#